data_AF-A0A8H7PYJ7-F1
#
_entry.id   AF-A0A8H7PYJ7-F1
#
_cell.length_a   1.000
_cell.length_b   1.000
_cell.length_c   1.000
_cell.angle_alpha   90.00
_cell.angle_beta   90.00
_cell.angle_gamma   90.00
#
_symmetry.space_group_name_H-M   'P 1'
#
loop_
_entity.id
_entity.type
_entity.pdbx_description
1 polymer ?
#
loop_
_entity_poly.entity_id
_entity_poly.type
_entity_poly.pdbx_seq_one_letter_code
_entity_poly.pdbx_strand_id
1 'polypeptide(L)'
;MTSNQQEPDITILSRGRYVSVEGPFIETCAQETCPDVSSDMRHNRVKRDGLNHHHLTFINPFELKTAGERLQAKKKVASRIIEHITSHHGVADTWNPPMDLGVGRIISKDDAVTIYKVIHWPAGQEIRRSLGLQPAFLHVTIGFAPTDVHDYKGPGSLDTLTGRAPCSDAAIDLLTYLVPYYSRDVIFLRRLAFQCWKKGYYRYLIYVLFKYLTGE
;
A
#
# COMPACT_ATOMS: atom_id res chain seq x y z
N MET A 1 -3.81 -32.04 -23.96
CA MET A 1 -4.55 -31.23 -22.98
C MET A 1 -3.55 -30.46 -22.16
N THR A 2 -3.16 -29.27 -22.62
CA THR A 2 -2.32 -28.35 -21.86
C THR A 2 -3.19 -27.74 -20.77
N SER A 3 -2.89 -28.01 -19.49
CA SER A 3 -3.57 -27.32 -18.41
C SER A 3 -3.30 -25.82 -18.56
N ASN A 4 -4.34 -25.02 -18.76
CA ASN A 4 -4.26 -23.57 -18.55
C ASN A 4 -3.92 -23.38 -17.07
N GLN A 5 -2.63 -23.29 -16.75
CA GLN A 5 -2.21 -22.82 -15.45
C GLN A 5 -2.58 -21.34 -15.40
N GLN A 6 -3.63 -21.04 -14.65
CA GLN A 6 -4.01 -19.67 -14.34
C GLN A 6 -2.81 -19.00 -13.67
N GLU A 7 -2.38 -17.85 -14.20
CA GLU A 7 -1.30 -17.09 -13.58
C GLU A 7 -1.71 -16.68 -12.16
N PRO A 8 -0.78 -16.75 -11.18
CA PRO A 8 -1.08 -16.37 -9.81
C PRO A 8 -1.47 -14.89 -9.74
N ASP A 9 -2.44 -14.55 -8.90
CA ASP A 9 -3.00 -13.19 -8.83
C ASP A 9 -1.98 -12.18 -8.27
N ILE A 10 -1.10 -12.67 -7.39
CA ILE A 10 0.07 -11.96 -6.89
C ILE A 10 1.31 -12.85 -6.85
N THR A 11 2.47 -12.24 -7.09
CA THR A 11 3.80 -12.85 -7.06
C THR A 11 4.77 -11.94 -6.32
N ILE A 12 5.59 -12.52 -5.44
CA ILE A 12 6.66 -11.81 -4.74
C ILE A 12 7.99 -12.00 -5.49
N LEU A 13 8.67 -10.91 -5.80
CA LEU A 13 9.86 -10.91 -6.67
C LEU A 13 11.03 -10.15 -6.05
N SER A 14 12.24 -10.63 -6.36
CA SER A 14 13.48 -9.94 -6.00
C SER A 14 13.84 -8.97 -7.11
N ARG A 15 13.97 -7.68 -6.78
CA ARG A 15 14.44 -6.64 -7.69
C ARG A 15 15.88 -6.21 -7.39
N GLY A 16 16.64 -7.08 -6.73
CA GLY A 16 18.02 -6.87 -6.31
C GLY A 16 18.16 -5.92 -5.13
N ARG A 17 17.63 -4.69 -5.25
CA ARG A 17 17.69 -3.65 -4.21
C ARG A 17 16.45 -3.56 -3.33
N TYR A 18 15.39 -4.30 -3.64
CA TYR A 18 14.16 -4.36 -2.86
C TYR A 18 13.40 -5.66 -3.19
N VAL A 19 12.36 -5.96 -2.40
CA VAL A 19 11.39 -7.01 -2.72
C VAL A 19 10.10 -6.34 -3.18
N SER A 20 9.58 -6.76 -4.33
CA SER A 20 8.33 -6.28 -4.90
C SER A 20 7.23 -7.33 -4.84
N VAL A 21 5.99 -6.88 -4.90
CA VAL A 21 4.82 -7.69 -5.23
C VAL A 21 4.22 -7.17 -6.53
N GLU A 22 3.96 -8.09 -7.44
CA GLU A 22 3.51 -7.87 -8.81
C GLU A 22 2.44 -8.91 -9.16
N GLY A 23 1.71 -8.72 -10.25
CA GLY A 23 0.69 -9.68 -10.71
C GLY A 23 -0.57 -8.99 -11.21
N PRO A 24 -1.52 -9.77 -11.75
CA PRO A 24 -2.79 -9.26 -12.28
C PRO A 24 -3.51 -8.31 -11.32
N PHE A 25 -3.62 -8.66 -10.02
CA PHE A 25 -4.23 -7.78 -9.02
C PHE A 25 -3.59 -6.38 -8.98
N ILE A 26 -2.26 -6.32 -8.95
CA ILE A 26 -1.51 -5.06 -8.83
C ILE A 26 -1.71 -4.20 -10.08
N GLU A 27 -1.72 -4.82 -11.26
CA GLU A 27 -2.03 -4.13 -12.51
C GLU A 27 -3.46 -3.62 -12.55
N THR A 28 -4.44 -4.45 -12.20
CA THR A 28 -5.85 -4.07 -12.17
C THR A 28 -6.06 -2.87 -11.24
N CYS A 29 -5.52 -2.92 -10.02
CA CYS A 29 -5.61 -1.81 -9.08
C CYS A 29 -5.01 -0.53 -9.66
N ALA A 30 -3.84 -0.60 -10.30
CA ALA A 30 -3.18 0.57 -10.86
C ALA A 30 -3.85 1.13 -12.13
N GLN A 31 -4.52 0.27 -12.89
CA GLN A 31 -5.21 0.62 -14.14
C GLN A 31 -6.61 1.19 -13.92
N GLU A 32 -7.25 0.87 -12.79
CA GLU A 32 -8.50 1.51 -12.40
C GLU A 32 -8.36 3.03 -12.51
N THR A 33 -9.26 3.62 -13.28
CA THR A 33 -9.10 4.94 -13.89
C THR A 33 -8.85 6.01 -12.83
N CYS A 34 -7.63 6.55 -12.81
CA CYS A 34 -7.30 7.79 -12.14
C CYS A 34 -7.20 8.91 -13.19
N PRO A 35 -8.27 9.69 -13.43
CA PRO A 35 -8.31 10.69 -14.51
C PRO A 35 -7.24 11.77 -14.37
N ASP A 36 -6.74 11.98 -13.16
CA ASP A 36 -5.73 13.01 -12.86
C ASP A 36 -4.29 12.59 -13.21
N VAL A 37 -4.05 11.35 -13.65
CA VAL A 37 -2.70 10.88 -14.01
C VAL A 37 -2.44 11.12 -15.49
N SER A 38 -1.67 12.17 -15.79
CA SER A 38 -1.25 12.50 -17.16
C SER A 38 -0.29 11.46 -17.77
N SER A 39 -0.12 11.51 -19.09
CA SER A 39 0.88 10.71 -19.81
C SER A 39 2.29 10.94 -19.27
N ASP A 40 2.62 12.19 -18.94
CA ASP A 40 3.95 12.58 -18.45
C ASP A 40 4.21 11.99 -17.07
N MET A 41 3.19 11.98 -16.20
CA MET A 41 3.29 11.34 -14.89
C MET A 41 3.55 9.84 -14.98
N ARG A 42 2.86 9.16 -15.93
CA ARG A 42 3.08 7.73 -16.19
C ARG A 42 4.48 7.51 -16.75
N HIS A 43 4.93 8.36 -17.68
CA HIS A 43 6.25 8.29 -18.27
C HIS A 43 7.35 8.44 -17.21
N ASN A 44 7.21 9.39 -16.28
CA ASN A 44 8.15 9.58 -15.17
C ASN A 44 8.27 8.33 -14.29
N ARG A 45 7.13 7.67 -13.99
CA ARG A 45 7.10 6.40 -13.26
C ARG A 45 7.80 5.28 -14.02
N VAL A 46 7.50 5.09 -15.32
CA VAL A 46 8.22 4.09 -16.16
C VAL A 46 9.72 4.37 -16.18
N LYS A 47 10.11 5.65 -16.33
CA LYS A 47 11.52 6.06 -16.36
C LYS A 47 12.24 5.77 -15.04
N ARG A 48 11.59 5.98 -13.89
CA ARG A 48 12.11 5.66 -12.55
C ARG A 48 12.27 4.15 -12.37
N ASP A 49 11.24 3.39 -12.74
CA ASP A 49 11.16 1.95 -12.44
C ASP A 49 11.88 1.08 -13.47
N GLY A 50 12.05 1.58 -14.69
CA GLY A 50 12.57 0.83 -15.83
C GLY A 50 11.61 -0.24 -16.36
N LEU A 51 10.34 -0.20 -15.95
CA LEU A 51 9.32 -1.21 -16.24
C LEU A 51 8.02 -0.53 -16.66
N ASN A 52 7.30 -1.14 -17.61
CA ASN A 52 6.01 -0.61 -18.06
C ASN A 52 4.85 -1.03 -17.14
N HIS A 53 5.01 -2.13 -16.42
CA HIS A 53 4.05 -2.61 -15.42
C HIS A 53 4.29 -1.97 -14.04
N HIS A 54 3.31 -2.11 -13.16
CA HIS A 54 3.29 -1.60 -11.80
C HIS A 54 3.78 -2.66 -10.80
N HIS A 55 4.19 -2.17 -9.64
CA HIS A 55 4.58 -3.03 -8.54
C HIS A 55 4.29 -2.33 -7.22
N LEU A 56 4.09 -3.14 -6.19
CA LEU A 56 4.08 -2.72 -4.80
C LEU A 56 5.47 -2.97 -4.22
N THR A 57 6.09 -1.95 -3.64
CA THR A 57 7.35 -2.15 -2.88
C THR A 57 7.02 -2.80 -1.55
N PHE A 58 7.36 -4.07 -1.38
CA PHE A 58 7.00 -4.85 -0.20
C PHE A 58 8.05 -4.75 0.90
N ILE A 59 9.34 -4.72 0.52
CA ILE A 59 10.47 -4.46 1.42
C ILE A 59 11.42 -3.51 0.72
N ASN A 60 11.62 -2.32 1.28
CA ASN A 60 12.44 -1.28 0.65
C ASN A 60 13.96 -1.55 0.86
N PRO A 61 14.86 -0.81 0.18
CA PRO A 61 16.31 -1.04 0.29
C PRO A 61 16.88 -0.91 1.71
N PHE A 62 16.33 -0.04 2.54
CA PHE A 62 16.78 0.14 3.93
C PHE A 62 16.34 -1.02 4.82
N GLU A 63 15.17 -1.59 4.54
CA GLU A 63 14.60 -2.73 5.27
C GLU A 63 15.26 -4.06 4.89
N LEU A 64 15.78 -4.19 3.66
CA LEU A 64 16.49 -5.39 3.22
C LEU A 64 17.64 -5.75 4.15
N LYS A 65 18.38 -4.74 4.63
CA LYS A 65 19.50 -4.97 5.57
C LYS A 65 18.99 -5.59 6.87
N THR A 66 17.97 -4.98 7.48
CA THR A 66 17.36 -5.47 8.73
C THR A 66 16.83 -6.89 8.59
N ALA A 67 16.06 -7.16 7.53
CA ALA A 67 15.55 -8.50 7.27
C ALA A 67 16.69 -9.50 6.97
N GLY A 68 17.72 -9.08 6.25
CA GLY A 68 18.89 -9.90 5.95
C GLY A 68 19.69 -10.28 7.19
N GLU A 69 19.93 -9.33 8.10
CA GLU A 69 20.59 -9.57 9.39
C GLU A 69 19.79 -10.54 10.26
N ARG A 70 18.46 -10.38 10.31
CA ARG A 70 17.55 -11.28 11.03
C ARG A 70 17.63 -12.72 10.51
N LEU A 71 17.78 -12.89 9.21
CA LEU A 71 17.92 -14.19 8.53
C LEU A 71 19.38 -14.66 8.40
N GLN A 72 20.35 -13.92 8.93
CA GLN A 72 21.79 -14.18 8.77
C GLN A 72 22.24 -14.32 7.29
N ALA A 73 21.54 -13.64 6.37
CA ALA A 73 21.81 -13.69 4.94
C ALA A 73 22.91 -12.70 4.54
N LYS A 74 24.08 -13.21 4.11
CA LYS A 74 25.21 -12.38 3.68
C LYS A 74 25.24 -12.07 2.17
N LYS A 75 24.61 -12.91 1.35
CA LYS A 75 24.57 -12.79 -0.13
C LYS A 75 23.17 -13.13 -0.61
N LYS A 76 22.76 -12.53 -1.74
CA LYS A 76 21.42 -12.74 -2.34
C LYS A 76 20.29 -12.53 -1.32
N VAL A 77 20.40 -11.47 -0.52
CA VAL A 77 19.52 -11.19 0.64
C VAL A 77 18.05 -11.22 0.24
N ALA A 78 17.67 -10.52 -0.82
CA ALA A 78 16.28 -10.50 -1.31
C ALA A 78 15.76 -11.90 -1.70
N SER A 79 16.58 -12.73 -2.35
CA SER A 79 16.21 -14.12 -2.67
C SER A 79 16.02 -14.98 -1.42
N ARG A 80 16.92 -14.84 -0.43
CA ARG A 80 16.80 -15.55 0.87
C ARG A 80 15.57 -15.13 1.64
N ILE A 81 15.21 -13.85 1.59
CA ILE A 81 13.97 -13.34 2.18
C ILE A 81 12.76 -14.00 1.49
N ILE A 82 12.73 -14.06 0.16
CA ILE A 82 11.64 -14.72 -0.57
C ILE A 82 11.55 -16.21 -0.23
N GLU A 83 12.67 -16.93 -0.22
CA GLU A 83 12.71 -18.33 0.22
C GLU A 83 12.15 -18.52 1.64
N HIS A 84 12.51 -17.61 2.56
CA HIS A 84 11.99 -17.63 3.93
C HIS A 84 10.48 -17.36 3.97
N ILE A 85 10.00 -16.35 3.25
CA ILE A 85 8.57 -16.02 3.17
C ILE A 85 7.80 -17.23 2.62
N THR A 86 8.24 -17.79 1.49
CA THR A 86 7.54 -18.92 0.85
C THR A 86 7.53 -20.17 1.73
N SER A 87 8.62 -20.45 2.46
CA SER A 87 8.68 -21.62 3.35
C SER A 87 7.81 -21.50 4.61
N HIS A 88 7.55 -20.28 5.09
CA HIS A 88 6.77 -20.05 6.33
C HIS A 88 5.31 -19.71 6.08
N HIS A 89 5.01 -19.05 4.96
CA HIS A 89 3.67 -18.54 4.64
C HIS A 89 3.06 -19.20 3.41
N GLY A 90 3.78 -20.08 2.72
CA GLY A 90 3.33 -20.65 1.44
C GLY A 90 3.54 -19.69 0.27
N VAL A 91 3.00 -20.06 -0.89
CA VAL A 91 3.10 -19.23 -2.11
C VAL A 91 2.12 -18.05 -2.04
N ALA A 92 2.47 -16.93 -2.69
CA ALA A 92 1.75 -15.67 -2.59
C ALA A 92 0.24 -15.77 -2.92
N ASP A 93 -0.10 -16.63 -3.88
CA ASP A 93 -1.48 -16.88 -4.34
C ASP A 93 -2.38 -17.54 -3.27
N THR A 94 -1.81 -18.08 -2.20
CA THR A 94 -2.57 -18.68 -1.09
C THR A 94 -2.84 -17.72 0.06
N TRP A 95 -2.29 -16.50 0.00
CA TRP A 95 -2.44 -15.52 1.07
C TRP A 95 -3.79 -14.81 0.95
N ASN A 96 -4.28 -14.26 2.07
CA ASN A 96 -5.40 -13.33 2.00
C ASN A 96 -5.04 -12.16 1.07
N PRO A 97 -5.89 -11.83 0.09
CA PRO A 97 -5.53 -10.88 -0.94
C PRO A 97 -5.40 -9.46 -0.38
N PRO A 98 -4.56 -8.62 -0.99
CA PRO A 98 -4.57 -7.18 -0.77
C PRO A 98 -5.94 -6.57 -1.10
N MET A 99 -6.25 -5.44 -0.46
CA MET A 99 -7.45 -4.64 -0.69
C MET A 99 -7.05 -3.26 -1.21
N ASP A 100 -7.60 -2.84 -2.35
CA ASP A 100 -7.47 -1.47 -2.83
C ASP A 100 -8.40 -0.55 -2.03
N LEU A 101 -7.82 0.42 -1.33
CA LEU A 101 -8.59 1.43 -0.58
C LEU A 101 -8.97 2.65 -1.44
N GLY A 102 -8.42 2.75 -2.64
CA GLY A 102 -8.62 3.84 -3.58
C GLY A 102 -7.38 4.70 -3.78
N VAL A 103 -7.60 5.82 -4.48
CA VAL A 103 -6.55 6.76 -4.88
C VAL A 103 -6.11 7.60 -3.69
N GLY A 104 -4.80 7.63 -3.45
CA GLY A 104 -4.13 8.57 -2.55
C GLY A 104 -3.26 9.56 -3.33
N ARG A 105 -3.06 10.73 -2.74
CA ARG A 105 -2.25 11.80 -3.34
C ARG A 105 -1.42 12.52 -2.30
N ILE A 106 -0.20 12.89 -2.70
CA ILE A 106 0.62 13.84 -1.96
C ILE A 106 1.03 14.95 -2.91
N ILE A 107 1.00 16.17 -2.39
CA ILE A 107 1.56 17.35 -3.01
C ILE A 107 2.62 17.87 -2.03
N SER A 108 3.87 17.94 -2.49
CA SER A 108 4.99 18.48 -1.71
C SER A 108 4.87 20.00 -1.58
N LYS A 109 5.79 20.61 -0.82
CA LYS A 109 5.87 22.07 -0.70
C LYS A 109 6.27 22.76 -2.00
N ASP A 110 6.97 22.04 -2.88
CA ASP A 110 7.44 22.54 -4.18
C ASP A 110 6.50 22.11 -5.31
N ASP A 111 5.22 21.88 -4.98
CA ASP A 111 4.15 21.46 -5.89
C ASP A 111 4.38 20.14 -6.65
N ALA A 112 5.42 19.36 -6.28
CA ALA A 112 5.57 18.01 -6.81
C ALA A 112 4.42 17.12 -6.33
N VAL A 113 3.79 16.41 -7.26
CA VAL A 113 2.62 15.56 -7.04
C VAL A 113 2.99 14.09 -7.25
N THR A 114 2.55 13.23 -6.34
CA THR A 114 2.58 11.78 -6.53
C THR A 114 1.20 11.19 -6.28
N ILE A 115 0.74 10.38 -7.24
CA ILE A 115 -0.56 9.70 -7.22
C ILE A 115 -0.32 8.19 -7.17
N TYR A 116 -1.06 7.51 -6.29
CA TYR A 116 -0.88 6.09 -6.00
C TYR A 116 -2.20 5.45 -5.56
N LYS A 117 -2.29 4.12 -5.65
CA LYS A 117 -3.31 3.34 -4.92
C LYS A 117 -2.82 3.03 -3.52
N VAL A 118 -3.66 3.22 -2.51
CA VAL A 118 -3.37 2.82 -1.13
C VAL A 118 -3.85 1.39 -0.95
N ILE A 119 -2.95 0.51 -0.51
CA ILE A 119 -3.25 -0.92 -0.37
C ILE A 119 -3.28 -1.31 1.10
N HIS A 120 -4.40 -1.88 1.54
CA HIS A 120 -4.48 -2.56 2.82
C HIS A 120 -4.20 -4.05 2.63
N TRP A 121 -3.27 -4.61 3.41
CA TRP A 121 -2.93 -6.02 3.27
C TRP A 121 -2.48 -6.65 4.60
N PRO A 122 -3.42 -7.20 5.40
CA PRO A 122 -3.12 -7.80 6.69
C PRO A 122 -2.08 -8.92 6.61
N ALA A 123 -2.20 -9.83 5.62
CA ALA A 123 -1.23 -10.89 5.42
C ALA A 123 0.17 -10.33 5.10
N GLY A 124 0.24 -9.29 4.27
CA GLY A 124 1.50 -8.58 4.02
C GLY A 124 2.13 -7.98 5.28
N GLN A 125 1.34 -7.38 6.18
CA GLN A 125 1.84 -6.86 7.45
C GLN A 125 2.32 -7.97 8.39
N GLU A 126 1.61 -9.11 8.42
CA GLU A 126 2.02 -10.27 9.21
C GLU A 126 3.35 -10.85 8.71
N ILE A 127 3.51 -11.00 7.40
CA ILE A 127 4.77 -11.43 6.79
C ILE A 127 5.89 -10.44 7.15
N ARG A 128 5.66 -9.14 7.03
CA ARG A 128 6.63 -8.10 7.43
C ARG A 128 7.02 -8.23 8.90
N ARG A 129 6.04 -8.45 9.79
CA ARG A 129 6.27 -8.68 11.23
C ARG A 129 7.13 -9.91 11.48
N SER A 130 6.90 -11.01 10.75
CA SER A 130 7.71 -12.24 10.87
C SER A 130 9.19 -12.02 10.50
N LEU A 131 9.47 -11.04 9.63
CA LEU A 131 10.83 -10.62 9.25
C LEU A 131 11.44 -9.59 10.21
N GLY A 132 10.74 -9.21 11.29
CA GLY A 132 11.17 -8.17 12.22
C GLY A 132 11.07 -6.75 11.65
N LEU A 133 10.30 -6.55 10.59
CA LEU A 133 10.07 -5.24 9.99
C LEU A 133 8.90 -4.52 10.67
N GLN A 134 8.98 -3.20 10.69
CA GLN A 134 7.85 -2.37 11.13
C GLN A 134 6.69 -2.44 10.14
N PRO A 135 5.45 -2.15 10.56
CA PRO A 135 4.34 -1.96 9.63
C PRO A 135 4.67 -0.89 8.58
N ALA A 136 4.17 -1.05 7.36
CA ALA A 136 4.35 -0.06 6.29
C ALA A 136 3.03 0.33 5.64
N PHE A 137 2.96 1.56 5.12
CA PHE A 137 1.87 1.99 4.26
C PHE A 137 2.11 1.50 2.83
N LEU A 138 1.53 0.34 2.51
CA LEU A 138 1.67 -0.27 1.21
C LEU A 138 0.89 0.51 0.16
N HIS A 139 1.51 0.70 -0.99
CA HIS A 139 0.94 1.49 -2.06
C HIS A 139 1.52 1.08 -3.41
N VAL A 140 0.79 1.39 -4.48
CA VAL A 140 1.23 1.22 -5.87
C VAL A 140 1.30 2.61 -6.50
N THR A 141 2.50 3.04 -6.90
CA THR A 141 2.66 4.37 -7.54
C THR A 141 2.13 4.31 -8.97
N ILE A 142 1.17 5.17 -9.32
CA ILE A 142 0.58 5.25 -10.66
C ILE A 142 1.34 6.27 -11.52
N GLY A 143 1.71 7.41 -10.92
CA GLY A 143 2.47 8.45 -11.61
C GLY A 143 2.83 9.63 -10.71
N PHE A 144 3.79 10.44 -11.15
CA PHE A 144 4.24 11.63 -10.43
C PHE A 144 4.82 12.71 -11.35
N ALA A 145 4.80 13.97 -10.92
CA ALA A 145 5.44 15.08 -11.61
C ALA A 145 5.76 16.24 -10.66
N PRO A 146 6.88 16.97 -10.85
CA PRO A 146 8.01 16.62 -11.72
C PRO A 146 8.85 15.47 -11.12
N THR A 147 8.79 15.27 -9.80
CA THR A 147 9.55 14.27 -9.05
C THR A 147 8.65 13.45 -8.13
N ASP A 148 9.10 12.25 -7.77
CA ASP A 148 8.38 11.37 -6.83
C ASP A 148 8.53 11.91 -5.40
N VAL A 149 7.42 11.94 -4.67
CA VAL A 149 7.35 12.42 -3.29
C VAL A 149 7.34 11.21 -2.37
N HIS A 150 8.31 11.12 -1.46
CA HIS A 150 8.51 9.96 -0.57
C HIS A 150 7.94 10.15 0.84
N ASP A 151 6.97 11.06 1.01
CA ASP A 151 6.30 11.33 2.29
C ASP A 151 5.22 10.28 2.65
N TYR A 152 4.38 10.58 3.64
CA TYR A 152 3.29 9.72 4.15
C TYR A 152 2.31 9.29 3.04
N LYS A 153 2.30 7.99 2.70
CA LYS A 153 1.41 7.35 1.70
C LYS A 153 0.35 6.41 2.31
N GLY A 154 -0.08 6.68 3.54
CA GLY A 154 -1.06 5.86 4.27
C GLY A 154 -2.54 6.22 4.00
N PRO A 155 -3.50 5.49 4.60
CA PRO A 155 -4.94 5.68 4.34
C PRO A 155 -5.44 7.11 4.55
N GLY A 156 -4.81 7.89 5.43
CA GLY A 156 -5.15 9.29 5.61
C GLY A 156 -4.99 10.13 4.34
N SER A 157 -4.15 9.74 3.38
CA SER A 157 -3.93 10.48 2.13
C SER A 157 -4.95 10.20 1.03
N LEU A 158 -5.93 9.31 1.27
CA LEU A 158 -6.98 8.99 0.32
C LEU A 158 -7.72 10.25 -0.16
N ASP A 159 -7.98 10.34 -1.46
CA ASP A 159 -8.70 11.46 -2.08
C ASP A 159 -10.12 11.61 -1.47
N THR A 160 -10.74 10.50 -1.06
CA THR A 160 -12.04 10.48 -0.36
C THR A 160 -11.98 11.14 1.03
N LEU A 161 -10.87 10.97 1.75
CA LEU A 161 -10.67 11.55 3.08
C LEU A 161 -10.18 13.00 3.02
N THR A 162 -9.43 13.36 1.98
CA THR A 162 -8.93 14.72 1.76
C THR A 162 -9.94 15.65 1.09
N GLY A 163 -11.09 15.12 0.64
CA GLY A 163 -12.16 15.90 0.02
C GLY A 163 -11.98 16.14 -1.48
N ARG A 164 -11.01 15.46 -2.12
CA ARG A 164 -10.82 15.49 -3.59
C ARG A 164 -11.77 14.55 -4.32
N ALA A 165 -12.29 13.55 -3.63
CA ALA A 165 -13.32 12.65 -4.12
C ALA A 165 -14.47 12.55 -3.12
N PRO A 166 -15.70 12.24 -3.57
CA PRO A 166 -16.80 11.92 -2.67
C PRO A 166 -16.45 10.72 -1.78
N CYS A 167 -16.69 10.84 -0.47
CA CYS A 167 -16.60 9.72 0.46
C CYS A 167 -17.97 9.03 0.53
N SER A 168 -18.13 7.89 -0.13
CA SER A 168 -19.38 7.10 -0.11
C SER A 168 -19.63 6.45 1.25
N ASP A 169 -20.84 5.96 1.49
CA ASP A 169 -21.17 5.26 2.74
C ASP A 169 -20.38 3.95 2.87
N ALA A 170 -20.27 3.20 1.77
CA ALA A 170 -19.41 2.02 1.70
C ALA A 170 -17.94 2.34 2.02
N ALA A 171 -17.44 3.51 1.60
CA ALA A 171 -16.08 3.95 1.96
C ALA A 171 -15.96 4.25 3.45
N ILE A 172 -16.96 4.89 4.07
CA ILE A 172 -16.97 5.12 5.53
C ILE A 172 -16.99 3.80 6.30
N ASP A 173 -17.84 2.85 5.91
CA ASP A 173 -17.92 1.53 6.53
C ASP A 173 -16.58 0.80 6.44
N LEU A 174 -16.02 0.72 5.24
CA LEU A 174 -14.72 0.10 4.99
C LEU A 174 -13.61 0.76 5.83
N LEU A 175 -13.48 2.09 5.77
CA LEU A 175 -12.41 2.78 6.48
C LEU A 175 -12.59 2.69 8.00
N THR A 176 -13.83 2.68 8.51
CA THR A 176 -14.10 2.46 9.94
C THR A 176 -13.70 1.05 10.38
N TYR A 177 -13.96 0.03 9.55
CA TYR A 177 -13.49 -1.33 9.79
C TYR A 177 -11.96 -1.42 9.91
N LEU A 178 -11.23 -0.55 9.18
CA LEU A 178 -9.76 -0.54 9.19
C LEU A 178 -9.12 0.15 10.40
N VAL A 179 -9.89 0.86 11.23
CA VAL A 179 -9.37 1.62 12.39
C VAL A 179 -8.44 0.80 13.30
N PRO A 180 -8.73 -0.46 13.68
CA PRO A 180 -7.83 -1.25 14.52
C PRO A 180 -6.45 -1.50 13.90
N TYR A 181 -6.36 -1.55 12.57
CA TYR A 181 -5.10 -1.78 11.85
C TYR A 181 -4.25 -0.51 11.72
N TYR A 182 -4.86 0.66 11.93
CA TYR A 182 -4.25 1.96 11.77
C TYR A 182 -4.47 2.85 13.00
N SER A 183 -4.56 2.26 14.20
CA SER A 183 -4.84 2.98 15.45
C SER A 183 -3.79 4.04 15.81
N ARG A 184 -2.57 3.88 15.28
CA ARG A 184 -1.46 4.85 15.47
C ARG A 184 -1.36 5.88 14.35
N ASP A 185 -2.19 5.77 13.31
CA ASP A 185 -2.20 6.70 12.19
C ASP A 185 -3.12 7.89 12.48
N VAL A 186 -2.58 8.86 13.21
CA VAL A 186 -3.25 10.09 13.62
C VAL A 186 -3.84 10.85 12.41
N ILE A 187 -3.16 10.84 11.26
CA ILE A 187 -3.62 11.54 10.05
C ILE A 187 -4.89 10.86 9.53
N PHE A 188 -4.86 9.54 9.42
CA PHE A 188 -6.01 8.74 9.02
C PHE A 188 -7.20 8.93 9.96
N LEU A 189 -7.01 8.71 11.26
CA LEU A 189 -8.09 8.78 12.24
C LEU A 189 -8.76 10.16 12.28
N ARG A 190 -7.97 11.23 12.26
CA ARG A 190 -8.50 12.60 12.24
C ARG A 190 -9.33 12.88 10.99
N ARG A 191 -8.86 12.46 9.83
CA ARG A 191 -9.57 12.69 8.56
C ARG A 191 -10.82 11.84 8.45
N LEU A 192 -10.78 10.59 8.91
CA LEU A 192 -11.96 9.72 8.97
C LEU A 192 -13.01 10.29 9.94
N ALA A 193 -12.60 10.73 11.13
CA ALA A 193 -13.51 11.38 12.09
C ALA A 193 -14.21 12.60 11.47
N PHE A 194 -13.48 13.44 10.74
CA PHE A 194 -14.06 14.58 10.03
C PHE A 194 -15.13 14.15 9.01
N GLN A 195 -14.87 13.10 8.21
CA GLN A 195 -15.86 12.61 7.24
C GLN A 195 -17.09 11.98 7.94
N CYS A 196 -16.89 11.22 9.03
CA CYS A 196 -17.99 10.67 9.83
C CYS A 196 -18.88 11.78 10.39
N TRP A 197 -18.29 12.85 10.94
CA TRP A 197 -19.03 14.02 11.43
C TRP A 197 -19.81 14.71 10.30
N LYS A 198 -19.14 15.01 9.18
CA LYS A 198 -19.74 15.69 8.02
C LYS A 198 -20.97 14.95 7.48
N LYS A 199 -20.96 13.62 7.53
CA LYS A 199 -22.05 12.77 7.01
C LYS A 199 -23.05 12.31 8.08
N GLY A 200 -22.88 12.70 9.35
CA GLY A 200 -23.79 12.32 10.44
C GLY A 200 -23.61 10.91 11.00
N TYR A 201 -22.49 10.22 10.72
CA TYR A 201 -22.17 8.90 11.27
C TYR A 201 -21.60 8.99 12.70
N TYR A 202 -22.39 9.51 13.64
CA TYR A 202 -21.92 9.80 14.99
C TYR A 202 -21.46 8.56 15.78
N ARG A 203 -22.06 7.39 15.53
CA ARG A 203 -21.60 6.13 16.13
C ARG A 203 -20.17 5.79 15.73
N TYR A 204 -19.84 5.91 14.44
CA TYR A 204 -18.48 5.69 13.95
C TYR A 204 -17.53 6.79 14.41
N LEU A 205 -18.00 8.04 14.46
CA LEU A 205 -17.20 9.14 15.00
C LEU A 205 -16.75 8.86 16.44
N ILE A 206 -17.67 8.45 17.32
CA ILE A 206 -17.33 8.12 18.72
C ILE A 206 -16.30 6.99 18.78
N TYR A 207 -16.49 5.94 17.97
CA TYR A 207 -15.54 4.83 17.89
C TYR A 207 -14.13 5.27 17.42
N VAL A 208 -14.06 6.07 16.35
CA VAL A 208 -12.79 6.59 15.82
C VAL A 208 -12.11 7.51 16.83
N LEU A 209 -12.86 8.40 17.49
CA LEU A 209 -12.32 9.30 18.51
C LEU A 209 -11.84 8.54 19.74
N PHE A 210 -12.56 7.51 20.19
CA PHE A 210 -12.11 6.65 21.26
C PHE A 210 -10.75 6.02 20.93
N LYS A 211 -10.63 5.42 19.74
CA LYS A 211 -9.38 4.81 19.25
C LYS A 211 -8.25 5.83 19.09
N TYR A 212 -8.56 7.02 18.61
CA TYR A 212 -7.62 8.14 18.53
C TYR A 212 -7.07 8.56 19.90
N LEU A 213 -7.93 8.61 20.92
CA LEU A 213 -7.55 9.05 22.27
C LEU A 213 -6.80 7.97 23.05
N THR A 214 -7.11 6.69 22.84
CA THR A 214 -6.47 5.58 23.56
C THR A 214 -5.20 5.07 22.88
N GLY A 215 -5.07 5.25 21.56
CA GLY A 215 -3.97 4.67 20.78
C GLY A 215 -4.04 3.13 20.65
N GLU A 216 -5.20 2.56 20.99
CA GLU A 216 -5.54 1.13 20.89
C GLU A 216 -6.27 0.80 19.59
#